data_AF-A0A832AWJ4-F1
#
_entry.id   AF-A0A832AWJ4-F1
#
_cell.length_a   1.000
_cell.length_b   1.000
_cell.length_c   1.000
_cell.angle_alpha   90.00
_cell.angle_beta   90.00
_cell.angle_gamma   90.00
#
_symmetry.space_group_name_H-M   'P 1'
#
loop_
_entity.id
_entity.type
_entity.pdbx_description
1 polymer ?
#
loop_
_entity_poly.entity_id
_entity_poly.type
_entity_poly.pdbx_seq_one_letter_code
_entity_poly.pdbx_strand_id
1 'polypeptide(L)' 'MCLILTFAFLVSSVAFYMHGLMTNSIISLSIALVSISFFTYRMVKNRACIFGNKKDCDV' A
#
# COMPACT_ATOMS: atom_id res chain seq x y z
N MET A 1 -9.33 4.30 0.27
CA MET A 1 -9.53 3.32 -0.83
C MET A 1 -8.31 2.44 -1.12
N CYS A 2 -7.08 2.81 -0.71
CA CYS A 2 -5.88 2.03 -1.06
C CYS A 2 -5.61 0.78 -0.21
N LEU A 3 -5.98 0.74 1.09
CA LEU A 3 -5.61 -0.37 1.99
C LEU A 3 -6.28 -1.71 1.65
N ILE A 4 -7.58 -1.69 1.35
CA ILE A 4 -8.32 -2.88 0.92
C ILE A 4 -7.77 -3.43 -0.41
N LEU A 5 -7.45 -2.53 -1.34
CA LEU A 5 -6.86 -2.92 -2.62
C LEU A 5 -5.47 -3.55 -2.44
N THR A 6 -4.62 -2.98 -1.57
CA THR A 6 -3.31 -3.58 -1.24
C THR A 6 -3.44 -4.95 -0.61
N PHE A 7 -4.43 -5.14 0.24
CA PHE A 7 -4.67 -6.45 0.86
C PHE A 7 -5.14 -7.47 -0.18
N ALA A 8 -6.03 -7.08 -1.08
CA ALA A 8 -6.47 -7.94 -2.19
C ALA A 8 -5.30 -8.34 -3.11
N PHE A 9 -4.37 -7.43 -3.41
CA PHE A 9 -3.17 -7.74 -4.20
C PHE A 9 -2.20 -8.68 -3.47
N LEU A 10 -2.03 -8.52 -2.15
CA LEU A 10 -1.23 -9.45 -1.34
C LEU A 10 -1.83 -10.86 -1.31
N VAL A 11 -3.15 -10.97 -1.10
CA VAL A 11 -3.84 -12.28 -1.11
C VAL A 11 -3.74 -12.92 -2.49
N SER A 12 -3.91 -12.12 -3.55
CA SER A 12 -3.79 -12.59 -4.93
C SER A 12 -2.35 -13.05 -5.25
N SER A 13 -1.31 -12.34 -4.76
CA SER A 13 0.07 -12.74 -5.02
C SER A 13 0.42 -14.09 -4.41
N VAL A 14 -0.10 -14.37 -3.20
CA VAL A 14 0.04 -15.67 -2.53
C VAL A 14 -0.71 -16.75 -3.31
N ALA A 15 -1.95 -16.48 -3.74
CA ALA A 15 -2.73 -17.42 -4.54
C ALA A 15 -2.01 -17.77 -5.87
N PHE A 16 -1.47 -16.77 -6.57
CA PHE A 16 -0.71 -17.00 -7.80
C PHE A 16 0.59 -17.76 -7.56
N TYR A 17 1.28 -17.51 -6.44
CA TYR A 17 2.47 -18.25 -6.05
C TYR A 17 2.17 -19.74 -5.83
N MET A 18 1.09 -20.04 -5.10
CA MET A 18 0.65 -21.42 -4.84
C MET A 18 0.26 -22.18 -6.12
N HIS A 19 -0.21 -21.47 -7.14
CA HIS A 19 -0.54 -22.04 -8.45
C HIS A 19 0.64 -22.11 -9.43
N GLY A 20 1.85 -21.67 -9.03
CA GLY A 20 3.05 -21.68 -9.89
C GLY A 20 3.09 -20.56 -10.93
N LEU A 21 2.17 -19.59 -10.89
CA LEU A 21 2.18 -18.41 -11.76
C LEU A 21 3.10 -17.32 -11.19
N MET A 22 4.41 -17.55 -11.27
CA MET A 22 5.44 -16.67 -10.72
C MET A 22 5.36 -15.23 -11.24
N THR A 23 5.14 -15.04 -12.54
CA THR A 23 5.05 -13.71 -13.15
C THR A 23 3.89 -12.89 -12.57
N ASN A 24 2.71 -13.49 -12.43
CA ASN A 24 1.53 -12.82 -11.90
C ASN A 24 1.67 -12.54 -10.40
N SER A 25 2.33 -13.44 -9.67
CA SER A 25 2.66 -13.24 -8.25
C SER A 25 3.58 -12.03 -8.07
N ILE A 26 4.65 -11.91 -8.86
CA ILE A 26 5.59 -10.78 -8.79
C ILE A 26 4.90 -9.46 -9.15
N ILE A 27 4.08 -9.45 -10.20
CA ILE A 27 3.35 -8.25 -10.62
C ILE A 27 2.39 -7.79 -9.51
N SER A 28 1.59 -8.69 -8.96
CA SER A 28 0.66 -8.35 -7.87
C SER A 28 1.39 -7.89 -6.60
N LEU A 29 2.53 -8.51 -6.26
CA LEU A 29 3.36 -8.11 -5.13
C LEU A 29 3.97 -6.70 -5.31
N SER A 30 4.50 -6.40 -6.49
CA SER A 30 5.11 -5.09 -6.79
C SER A 30 4.08 -3.96 -6.73
N ILE A 31 2.86 -4.19 -7.24
CA ILE A 31 1.75 -3.24 -7.13
C ILE A 31 1.36 -3.01 -5.67
N ALA A 32 1.30 -4.07 -4.86
CA ALA A 32 1.02 -3.95 -3.43
C ALA A 32 2.10 -3.14 -2.70
N LEU A 33 3.39 -3.39 -2.98
CA LEU A 33 4.52 -2.67 -2.38
C LEU A 33 4.53 -1.18 -2.71
N VAL A 34 4.31 -0.80 -3.98
CA VAL A 34 4.25 0.60 -4.39
C VAL A 34 3.11 1.33 -3.65
N SER A 35 1.96 0.67 -3.54
CA SER A 35 0.78 1.22 -2.88
C SER A 35 1.00 1.40 -1.37
N ILE A 36 1.65 0.44 -0.70
CA ILE A 36 2.03 0.54 0.73
C ILE A 36 3.06 1.65 0.93
N SER A 37 4.04 1.75 0.03
CA SER A 37 5.09 2.77 0.09
C SER A 37 4.50 4.18 -0.06
N PHE A 38 3.58 4.36 -1.02
CA PHE A 38 2.86 5.62 -1.19
C PHE A 38 1.99 5.96 0.02
N PHE A 39 1.28 4.97 0.58
CA PHE A 39 0.46 5.17 1.76
C PHE A 39 1.31 5.55 2.98
N THR A 40 2.40 4.83 3.22
CA THR A 40 3.35 5.12 4.30
C THR A 40 3.98 6.49 4.11
N TYR A 41 4.42 6.84 2.91
CA TYR A 41 4.97 8.17 2.60
C TYR A 41 3.96 9.28 2.89
N ARG A 42 2.70 9.11 2.47
CA ARG A 42 1.63 10.08 2.75
C ARG A 42 1.29 10.17 4.24
N MET A 43 1.27 9.05 4.96
CA MET A 43 1.11 9.01 6.41
C MET A 43 2.24 9.73 7.13
N VAL A 44 3.50 9.50 6.73
CA VAL A 44 4.68 10.14 7.33
C VAL A 44 4.69 11.63 7.02
N LYS A 45 4.38 12.03 5.79
CA LYS A 45 4.32 13.43 5.37
C LYS A 45 3.17 14.19 6.04
N ASN A 46 2.00 13.57 6.18
CA ASN A 46 0.86 14.13 6.90
C ASN A 46 0.86 13.78 8.40
N ARG A 47 1.95 13.23 8.95
CA ARG A 47 2.03 12.81 10.35
C ARG A 47 1.76 13.97 11.31
N ALA A 48 2.27 15.16 10.98
CA ALA A 48 2.02 16.39 11.73
C ALA A 48 0.54 16.81 11.70
N CYS A 49 -0.18 16.50 10.62
CA CYS A 49 -1.60 16.82 10.45
C CYS A 49 -2.52 15.75 11.10
N ILE A 50 -2.08 14.50 11.20
CA ILE A 50 -2.85 13.39 11.79
C ILE A 50 -2.63 13.28 13.31
N PHE A 51 -1.41 13.55 13.80
CA PHE A 51 -1.04 13.40 15.22
C PHE A 51 -0.69 14.73 15.92
N GLY A 52 -0.60 15.84 15.17
CA GLY A 52 -0.38 17.20 15.69
C GLY A 52 -1.64 18.04 15.62
N ASN A 53 -1.75 18.98 16.55
CA ASN A 53 -2.94 19.78 16.83
C ASN A 53 -3.28 20.76 15.68
N LYS A 54 -4.05 20.30 14.67
CA LYS A 54 -4.89 21.02 13.67
C LYS A 54 -4.39 22.31 12.98
N LYS A 55 -3.24 22.90 13.34
CA LYS A 55 -2.83 24.24 12.90
C LYS A 55 -1.80 24.25 11.77
N ASP A 56 -1.22 23.10 11.41
CA ASP A 56 -0.18 22.99 10.37
C ASP A 56 -0.62 22.14 9.17
N CYS A 57 -1.92 22.06 8.91
CA CYS A 57 -2.46 21.42 7.72
C CYS A 57 -2.67 22.47 6.61
N ASP A 58 -1.59 23.07 6.13
CA ASP A 58 -1.62 23.93 4.92
C ASP A 58 -0.86 23.26 3.78
N VAL A 59 -1.63 22.72 2.83
CA VAL A 59 -1.49 22.93 1.37
C VAL A 59 -2.88 22.91 0.75
#